data_AF-A0A8J3K4A4-F1
#
_entry.id   AF-A0A8J3K4A4-F1
#
_cell.length_a   1.000
_cell.length_b   1.000
_cell.length_c   1.000
_cell.angle_alpha   90.00
_cell.angle_beta   90.00
_cell.angle_gamma   90.00
#
_symmetry.space_group_name_H-M   'P 1'
#
loop_
_entity.id
_entity.type
_entity.pdbx_description
1 polymer ?
#
loop_
_entity_poly.entity_id
_entity_poly.type
_entity_poly.pdbx_seq_one_letter_code
_entity_poly.pdbx_strand_id
1 'polypeptide(L)'
;MDDERTGLDPDVEKQVDQRLLRTALEQMRRGRDQMMREVADDLLEGRVALADIGNSAEVAQALRVSVRRYKDWRENIAEEDFQALMTRVGSQVEMVRRQVEQDRDHG
;
A
#
# COMPACT_ATOMS: atom_id res chain seq x y z
N MET A 1 6.58 -22.07 25.80
CA MET A 1 5.81 -20.88 25.42
C MET A 1 5.68 -20.98 23.93
N ASP A 2 4.55 -21.54 23.52
CA ASP A 2 4.24 -21.81 22.13
C ASP A 2 4.19 -20.50 21.36
N ASP A 3 5.07 -20.39 20.38
CA ASP A 3 5.12 -19.32 19.39
C ASP A 3 3.87 -19.52 18.53
N GLU A 4 2.75 -18.95 18.97
CA GLU A 4 1.50 -18.85 18.21
C GLU A 4 1.75 -17.87 17.05
N ARG A 5 2.58 -18.32 16.10
CA ARG A 5 2.59 -17.80 14.75
C ARG A 5 1.16 -17.97 14.28
N THR A 6 0.40 -16.88 14.28
CA THR A 6 -0.89 -16.76 13.62
C THR A 6 -0.79 -17.46 12.27
N GLY A 7 -1.33 -18.67 12.21
CA GLY A 7 -1.18 -19.60 11.09
C GLY A 7 -2.05 -19.16 9.94
N LEU A 8 -1.70 -18.01 9.36
CA LEU A 8 -2.38 -17.45 8.20
C LEU A 8 -1.89 -18.17 6.96
N ASP A 9 -2.83 -18.51 6.10
CA ASP A 9 -2.54 -19.10 4.81
C ASP A 9 -1.77 -18.06 3.95
N PRO A 10 -0.55 -18.39 3.48
CA PRO A 10 0.28 -17.45 2.73
C PRO A 10 -0.38 -16.95 1.44
N ASP A 11 -1.32 -17.71 0.86
CA ASP A 11 -2.06 -17.28 -0.32
C ASP A 11 -3.13 -16.23 0.01
N VAL A 12 -3.69 -16.24 1.22
CA VAL A 12 -4.62 -15.20 1.69
C VAL A 12 -3.88 -13.89 1.88
N GLU A 13 -2.75 -13.91 2.59
CA GLU A 13 -1.94 -12.71 2.82
C GLU A 13 -1.44 -12.10 1.50
N LYS A 14 -1.00 -12.93 0.55
CA LYS A 14 -0.62 -12.45 -0.79
C LYS A 14 -1.77 -11.77 -1.54
N GLN A 15 -2.99 -12.30 -1.43
CA GLN A 15 -4.17 -11.69 -2.06
C GLN A 15 -4.58 -10.39 -1.38
N VAL A 16 -4.47 -10.31 -0.05
CA VAL A 16 -4.69 -9.06 0.71
C VAL A 16 -3.71 -7.99 0.26
N ASP A 17 -2.41 -8.31 0.22
CA ASP A 17 -1.37 -7.39 -0.24
C ASP A 17 -1.63 -6.90 -1.67
N GLN A 18 -2.01 -7.80 -2.59
CA GLN A 18 -2.34 -7.44 -3.96
C GLN A 18 -3.55 -6.49 -4.05
N ARG A 19 -4.60 -6.73 -3.27
CA ARG A 19 -5.79 -5.86 -3.23
C ARG A 19 -5.46 -4.49 -2.64
N LEU A 20 -4.68 -4.45 -1.56
CA LEU A 20 -4.23 -3.19 -0.94
C LEU A 20 -3.35 -2.39 -1.90
N LEU A 21 -2.37 -3.03 -2.55
CA LEU A 21 -1.51 -2.40 -3.54
C LEU A 21 -2.32 -1.84 -4.72
N ARG A 22 -3.21 -2.66 -5.31
CA ARG A 22 -4.09 -2.22 -6.40
C ARG A 22 -4.92 -1.00 -5.98
N THR A 23 -5.52 -1.03 -4.79
CA THR A 23 -6.31 0.08 -4.26
C THR A 23 -5.45 1.35 -4.13
N ALA A 24 -4.23 1.24 -3.59
CA ALA A 24 -3.32 2.37 -3.48
C ALA A 24 -2.95 2.96 -4.85
N LEU A 25 -2.67 2.12 -5.85
CA LEU A 25 -2.37 2.55 -7.21
C LEU A 25 -3.57 3.21 -7.89
N GLU A 26 -4.78 2.69 -7.71
CA GLU A 26 -6.00 3.31 -8.22
C GLU A 26 -6.25 4.70 -7.61
N GLN A 27 -5.93 4.89 -6.32
CA GLN A 27 -5.99 6.21 -5.69
C GLN A 27 -4.92 7.15 -6.24
N MET A 28 -3.69 6.65 -6.45
CA MET A 28 -2.60 7.41 -7.05
C MET A 28 -2.97 7.89 -8.46
N ARG A 29 -3.59 7.03 -9.28
CA ARG A 29 -4.09 7.35 -10.62
C ARG A 29 -5.16 8.46 -10.62
N ARG A 30 -5.92 8.61 -9.54
CA ARG A 30 -6.91 9.70 -9.38
C ARG A 30 -6.31 10.98 -8.79
N GLY A 31 -5.02 10.97 -8.47
CA GLY A 31 -4.30 12.09 -7.87
C GLY A 31 -4.12 13.29 -8.80
N ARG A 32 -3.52 14.35 -8.26
CA ARG A 32 -3.28 15.61 -8.99
C ARG A 32 -1.95 15.65 -9.74
N ASP A 33 -0.98 14.84 -9.34
CA ASP A 33 0.36 14.81 -9.91
C ASP A 33 0.36 13.95 -11.19
N GLN A 34 0.69 14.54 -12.34
CA GLN A 34 0.65 13.84 -13.62
C GLN A 34 1.62 12.65 -13.68
N MET A 35 2.85 12.83 -13.20
CA MET A 35 3.88 11.79 -13.23
C MET A 35 3.45 10.57 -12.39
N MET A 36 2.88 10.82 -11.21
CA MET A 36 2.39 9.74 -10.35
C MET A 36 1.21 8.99 -10.96
N ARG A 37 0.36 9.66 -11.76
CA ARG A 37 -0.72 8.98 -12.49
C ARG A 37 -0.18 8.05 -13.56
N GLU A 38 0.77 8.53 -14.37
CA GLU A 38 1.42 7.74 -15.43
C GLU A 38 2.13 6.52 -14.83
N VAL A 39 2.86 6.71 -13.73
CA VAL A 39 3.47 5.61 -12.96
C VAL A 39 2.43 4.60 -12.47
N ALA A 40 1.30 5.07 -11.92
CA ALA A 40 0.24 4.18 -11.46
C ALA A 40 -0.40 3.39 -12.61
N ASP A 41 -0.61 4.02 -13.77
CA ASP A 41 -1.12 3.35 -14.97
C ASP A 41 -0.15 2.27 -15.45
N ASP A 42 1.15 2.58 -15.58
CA ASP A 42 2.15 1.60 -16.05
C ASP A 42 2.28 0.41 -15.07
N LEU A 43 2.16 0.64 -13.77
CA LEU A 43 2.15 -0.42 -12.75
C LEU A 43 0.88 -1.28 -12.82
N LEU A 44 -0.30 -0.66 -12.96
CA LEU A 44 -1.59 -1.36 -13.03
C LEU A 44 -1.71 -2.18 -14.32
N GLU A 45 -1.14 -1.70 -15.42
CA GLU A 45 -1.09 -2.40 -16.70
C GLU A 45 0.06 -3.41 -16.80
N GLY A 46 0.96 -3.44 -15.82
CA GLY A 46 2.10 -4.36 -15.79
C GLY A 46 3.17 -4.05 -16.84
N ARG A 47 3.22 -2.81 -17.35
CA ARG A 47 4.27 -2.36 -18.29
C ARG A 47 5.62 -2.20 -17.60
N VAL A 48 5.61 -1.89 -16.31
CA VAL A 48 6.80 -1.76 -15.45
C VAL A 48 6.57 -2.50 -14.14
N ALA A 49 7.64 -3.05 -13.54
CA ALA A 49 7.57 -3.56 -12.16
C ALA A 49 7.87 -2.43 -11.16
N LEU A 50 7.32 -2.53 -9.95
CA LEU A 50 7.60 -1.57 -8.87
C LEU A 50 9.10 -1.47 -8.55
N ALA A 51 9.84 -2.57 -8.69
CA ALA A 51 11.29 -2.61 -8.52
C ALA A 51 12.04 -1.75 -9.56
N ASP A 52 11.51 -1.64 -10.78
CA ASP A 52 12.13 -0.87 -11.86
C ASP A 52 11.99 0.64 -11.62
N ILE A 53 10.90 1.04 -10.97
CA ILE A 53 10.62 2.44 -10.65
C ILE A 53 11.69 3.03 -9.72
N GLY A 54 12.17 2.24 -8.75
CA GLY A 54 13.21 2.68 -7.83
C GLY A 54 14.54 3.00 -8.52
N ASN A 55 14.77 2.44 -9.71
CA ASN A 55 15.99 2.63 -10.50
C ASN A 55 15.85 3.74 -11.57
N SER A 56 14.64 4.25 -11.81
CA SER A 56 14.42 5.38 -12.72
C SER A 56 14.87 6.68 -12.05
N ALA A 57 15.83 7.39 -12.66
CA ALA A 57 16.33 8.66 -12.11
C ALA A 57 15.23 9.72 -11.95
N GLU A 58 14.29 9.76 -12.89
CA GLU A 58 13.18 10.71 -12.91
C GLU A 58 12.18 10.41 -11.78
N VAL A 59 11.78 9.15 -11.62
CA VAL A 59 10.84 8.77 -10.56
C VAL A 59 11.51 8.77 -9.18
N ALA A 60 12.79 8.41 -9.09
CA ALA A 60 13.56 8.45 -7.86
C ALA A 60 13.60 9.86 -7.25
N GLN A 61 13.67 10.92 -8.07
CA GLN A 61 13.63 12.30 -7.56
C GLN A 61 12.26 12.64 -6.98
N ALA A 62 11.18 12.32 -7.68
CA ALA A 62 9.82 12.54 -7.18
C ALA A 62 9.54 11.73 -5.89
N LEU A 63 9.98 10.47 -5.85
CA LEU A 63 9.92 9.63 -4.65
C LEU A 63 10.71 10.22 -3.49
N ARG A 64 11.94 10.73 -3.72
CA ARG A 64 12.73 11.38 -2.67
C ARG A 64 12.02 12.60 -2.08
N VAL A 65 11.35 13.41 -2.90
CA VAL A 65 10.55 14.55 -2.43
C VAL A 65 9.39 14.07 -1.58
N SER A 66 8.67 13.05 -2.03
CA SER A 66 7.55 12.45 -1.27
C SER A 66 8.01 11.82 0.04
N VAL A 67 9.13 11.11 0.07
CA VAL A 67 9.73 10.54 1.29
C VAL A 67 10.15 11.64 2.26
N ARG A 68 10.75 12.73 1.77
CA ARG A 68 11.09 13.87 2.63
C ARG A 68 9.84 14.49 3.25
N ARG A 69 8.80 14.77 2.45
CA ARG A 69 7.51 15.29 2.95
C ARG A 69 6.87 14.36 3.96
N TYR A 70 6.92 13.05 3.74
CA TYR A 70 6.42 12.05 4.69
C TYR A 70 7.20 12.09 6.00
N LYS A 71 8.53 12.17 5.93
CA LYS A 71 9.38 12.28 7.11
C LYS A 71 9.05 13.55 7.90
N ASP A 72 9.01 14.69 7.23
CA ASP A 72 8.66 15.97 7.84
C ASP A 72 7.27 15.90 8.49
N TRP A 73 6.27 15.33 7.81
CA TRP A 73 4.95 15.10 8.38
C TRP A 73 4.99 14.18 9.61
N ARG A 74 5.73 13.07 9.56
CA ARG A 74 5.81 12.10 10.66
C ARG A 74 6.50 12.67 11.90
N GLU A 75 7.46 13.57 11.72
CA GLU A 75 8.15 14.30 12.80
C GLU A 75 7.27 15.37 13.44
N ASN A 76 6.24 15.87 12.73
CA ASN A 76 5.39 16.97 13.19
C ASN A 76 3.95 16.55 13.55
N ILE A 77 3.54 15.31 13.30
CA ILE A 77 2.23 14.80 13.72
C ILE A 77 2.23 14.44 15.21
N ALA A 78 1.15 14.76 15.91
CA ALA A 78 0.95 14.33 17.29
C ALA A 78 0.83 12.80 17.37
N GLU A 79 1.39 12.20 18.42
CA GLU A 79 1.40 10.74 18.54
C GLU A 79 -0.03 10.17 18.63
N GLU A 80 -0.96 10.87 19.28
CA GLU A 80 -2.37 10.47 19.35
C GLU A 80 -3.03 10.41 17.95
N ASP A 81 -2.78 11.42 17.11
CA ASP A 81 -3.29 11.45 15.73
C ASP A 81 -2.67 10.35 14.87
N PHE A 82 -1.38 10.08 15.07
CA PHE A 82 -0.69 8.97 14.40
C PHE A 82 -1.30 7.62 14.79
N GLN A 83 -1.56 7.38 16.08
CA GLN A 83 -2.18 6.14 16.56
C GLN A 83 -3.62 5.97 16.04
N ALA A 84 -4.40 7.06 16.00
CA ALA A 84 -5.74 7.05 15.42
C ALA A 84 -5.70 6.69 13.92
N LEU A 85 -4.74 7.24 13.17
CA LEU A 85 -4.52 6.89 11.77
C LEU A 85 -4.15 5.42 11.61
N MET A 86 -3.20 4.91 12.41
CA MET A 86 -2.77 3.51 12.33
C MET A 86 -3.89 2.53 12.69
N THR A 87 -4.73 2.86 13.66
CA THR A 87 -5.91 2.06 14.03
C THR A 87 -6.92 2.01 12.88
N ARG A 88 -7.14 3.15 12.20
CA ARG A 88 -8.00 3.21 11.02
C ARG A 88 -7.45 2.36 9.88
N VAL A 89 -6.14 2.44 9.61
CA VAL A 89 -5.48 1.64 8.56
C VAL A 89 -5.57 0.15 8.90
N GLY A 90 -5.28 -0.25 10.13
CA GLY A 90 -5.41 -1.64 10.58
C GLY A 90 -6.83 -2.17 10.38
N SER A 91 -7.85 -1.37 10.73
CA SER A 91 -9.26 -1.74 10.49
C SER A 91 -9.59 -1.96 9.01
N GLN A 92 -8.99 -1.17 8.11
CA GLN A 92 -9.16 -1.36 6.66
C GLN A 92 -8.52 -2.66 6.17
N VAL A 93 -7.32 -2.98 6.66
CA VAL A 93 -6.64 -4.23 6.33
C VAL A 93 -7.47 -5.43 6.78
N GLU A 94 -8.01 -5.42 8.01
CA GLU A 94 -8.88 -6.50 8.51
C GLU A 94 -10.19 -6.65 7.73
N MET A 95 -10.73 -5.57 7.16
CA MET A 95 -11.89 -5.67 6.27
C MET A 95 -11.52 -6.34 4.95
N VAL A 96 -10.40 -5.95 4.34
CA VAL A 96 -9.92 -6.57 3.09
C VAL A 96 -9.59 -8.05 3.32
N ARG A 97 -8.95 -8.39 4.44
CA ARG A 97 -8.67 -9.78 4.82
C ARG A 97 -9.93 -10.63 4.89
N ARG A 98 -10.92 -10.18 5.68
CA ARG A 98 -12.20 -10.89 5.79
C ARG A 98 -12.90 -11.07 4.44
N GLN A 99 -12.79 -10.09 3.55
CA GLN A 99 -13.39 -10.21 2.22
C GLN A 99 -12.65 -11.23 1.34
N VAL A 100 -11.33 -11.30 1.41
CA VAL A 100 -10.54 -12.33 0.71
C VAL A 100 -10.89 -13.72 1.23
N GLU A 101 -10.99 -13.89 2.55
CA GLU A 101 -11.38 -15.16 3.18
C GLU A 101 -12.78 -15.59 2.74
N GLN A 102 -13.75 -14.67 2.76
CA GLN A 102 -15.11 -14.94 2.28
C GLN A 102 -15.15 -15.34 0.81
N ASP A 103 -14.42 -14.64 -0.06
CA ASP A 103 -14.37 -14.94 -1.49
C ASP A 103 -13.77 -16.33 -1.76
N ARG A 104 -12.83 -16.78 -0.91
CA ARG A 104 -12.22 -18.11 -0.98
C ARG A 104 -13.16 -19.22 -0.53
N ASP A 105 -13.93 -18.99 0.53
CA ASP A 105 -14.83 -20.02 1.08
C ASP A 105 -16.09 -20.24 0.21
N HIS A 106 -16.41 -19.30 -0.68
CA HIS A 106 -17.59 -19.33 -1.56
C HIS A 106 -17.26 -19.58 -3.05
N GLY A 107 -15.98 -19.76 -3.40
CA GLY A 107 -15.51 -20.05 -4.77
C GLY A 107 -15.06 -21.49 -4.95
#